data_AF-A0A6C0FKW2-F1
#
_entry.id   AF-A0A6C0FKW2-F1
#
_cell.length_a   1.000
_cell.length_b   1.000
_cell.length_c   1.000
_cell.angle_alpha   90.00
_cell.angle_beta   90.00
_cell.angle_gamma   90.00
#
_symmetry.space_group_name_H-M   'P 1'
#
loop_
_entity.id
_entity.type
_entity.pdbx_description
1 polymer ?
#
loop_
_entity_poly.entity_id
_entity_poly.type
_entity_poly.pdbx_seq_one_letter_code
_entity_poly.pdbx_strand_id
1 'polypeptide(L)'
;MTTASAALAARPAAGGLGRVAGAHAPDRVAVESPAAVVLRVGAADATLGAGLVLVALGAEHMGHAPVVAVAAVVLGLAQLVWACAALRGPVPLPRAALAVLLVGGAGWLVVQPATGEPLGHADVAVAGLQVGAALLVAGGLRLARDGGARRRAPAGALVQLVALVVGAGLVAAVTVPALAATDAGAHAQPHGSHGLPGLPGLGGHAGHP
;
A
#
# COMPACT_ATOMS: atom_id res chain seq x y z
N MET A 1 21.74 -49.02 46.49
CA MET A 1 20.98 -48.42 45.36
C MET A 1 21.01 -46.92 45.59
N THR A 2 21.74 -46.23 44.72
CA THR A 2 22.49 -45.02 45.04
C THR A 2 21.80 -43.78 44.46
N THR A 3 21.63 -42.76 45.30
CA THR A 3 21.11 -41.42 45.06
C THR A 3 22.09 -40.53 44.26
N ALA A 4 21.62 -39.70 43.34
CA ALA A 4 22.31 -38.50 42.83
C ALA A 4 21.26 -37.52 42.27
N SER A 5 20.76 -36.54 43.01
CA SER A 5 21.38 -35.31 43.54
C SER A 5 21.51 -34.21 42.48
N ALA A 6 20.73 -33.15 42.73
CA ALA A 6 20.59 -31.93 41.96
C ALA A 6 21.89 -31.10 41.91
N ALA A 7 22.22 -30.56 40.73
CA ALA A 7 23.24 -29.53 40.57
C ALA A 7 22.55 -28.22 40.14
N LEU A 8 22.07 -27.49 41.14
CA LEU A 8 21.61 -26.11 41.04
C LEU A 8 22.85 -25.20 40.90
N ALA A 9 23.27 -24.93 39.66
CA ALA A 9 24.38 -24.01 39.40
C ALA A 9 23.90 -22.57 39.58
N ALA A 10 24.34 -21.95 40.67
CA ALA A 10 24.11 -20.56 41.01
C ALA A 10 24.61 -19.62 39.91
N ARG A 11 23.71 -18.76 39.41
CA ARG A 11 24.02 -17.72 38.43
C ARG A 11 24.54 -16.48 39.18
N PRO A 12 25.73 -15.95 38.86
CA PRO A 12 26.27 -14.79 39.56
C PRO A 12 25.50 -13.53 39.16
N ALA A 13 24.99 -12.82 40.17
CA ALA A 13 24.47 -11.47 40.06
C ALA A 13 25.65 -10.49 39.98
N ALA A 14 26.14 -10.24 38.77
CA ALA A 14 27.12 -9.19 38.53
C ALA A 14 26.39 -7.90 38.15
N GLY A 15 26.31 -7.00 39.14
CA GLY A 15 25.90 -5.61 38.95
C GLY A 15 26.77 -4.91 37.91
N GLY A 16 26.10 -4.28 36.95
CA GLY A 16 26.71 -3.46 35.90
C GLY A 16 25.99 -2.12 35.78
N LEU A 17 25.93 -1.38 36.88
CA LEU A 17 25.64 0.06 36.87
C LEU A 17 26.85 0.76 36.27
N GLY A 18 26.80 1.15 34.99
CA GLY A 18 27.89 1.93 34.41
C GLY A 18 28.02 1.92 32.90
N ARG A 19 26.97 2.30 32.17
CA ARG A 19 27.16 2.84 30.80
C ARG A 19 26.04 3.80 30.40
N VAL A 20 25.79 4.81 31.24
CA VAL A 20 25.00 5.99 30.85
C VAL A 20 25.97 7.03 30.28
N ALA A 21 26.46 6.74 29.08
CA ALA A 21 27.07 7.72 28.19
C ALA A 21 26.68 7.28 26.78
N GLY A 22 25.37 7.27 26.54
CA GLY A 22 24.79 7.10 25.23
C GLY A 22 25.09 8.34 24.42
N ALA A 23 26.31 8.42 23.89
CA ALA A 23 26.60 9.25 22.75
C ALA A 23 25.54 8.87 21.71
N HIS A 24 24.57 9.76 21.48
CA HIS A 24 23.75 9.77 20.29
C HIS A 24 24.73 9.87 19.13
N ALA A 25 25.22 8.72 18.67
CA ALA A 25 25.84 8.64 17.36
C ALA A 25 24.77 9.22 16.43
N PRO A 26 25.05 10.36 15.77
CA PRO A 26 24.03 11.07 14.99
C PRO A 26 23.38 10.03 14.10
N ASP A 27 22.07 9.90 14.25
CA ASP A 27 21.23 8.95 13.53
C ASP A 27 21.68 9.01 12.07
N ARG A 28 22.44 8.01 11.63
CA ARG A 28 22.89 7.97 10.25
C ARG A 28 21.64 7.65 9.46
N VAL A 29 20.92 8.70 9.08
CA VAL A 29 19.73 8.62 8.23
C VAL A 29 20.13 7.73 7.06
N ALA A 30 19.61 6.51 7.06
CA ALA A 30 20.01 5.51 6.10
C ALA A 30 19.69 6.06 4.73
N VAL A 31 20.75 6.34 3.96
CA VAL A 31 20.62 6.99 2.67
C VAL A 31 19.97 5.99 1.70
N GLU A 32 18.70 6.23 1.38
CA GLU A 32 17.92 5.39 0.49
C GLU A 32 18.41 5.58 -0.97
N SER A 33 18.61 4.47 -1.68
CA SER A 33 19.02 4.54 -3.09
C SER A 33 17.85 4.99 -3.98
N PRO A 34 18.11 5.63 -5.14
CA PRO A 34 17.06 6.06 -6.06
C PRO A 34 16.07 4.94 -6.43
N ALA A 35 16.57 3.73 -6.69
CA ALA A 35 15.74 2.58 -7.01
C ALA A 35 14.88 2.12 -5.82
N ALA A 36 15.40 2.17 -4.60
CA ALA A 36 14.61 1.86 -3.41
C ALA A 36 13.48 2.88 -3.20
N VAL A 37 13.75 4.17 -3.42
CA VAL A 37 12.71 5.23 -3.40
C VAL A 37 11.62 4.95 -4.43
N VAL A 38 11.99 4.67 -5.69
CA VAL A 38 11.01 4.39 -6.76
C VAL A 38 10.15 3.17 -6.42
N LEU A 39 10.76 2.07 -5.95
CA LEU A 39 10.03 0.85 -5.58
C LEU A 39 9.09 1.09 -4.41
N ARG A 40 9.52 1.84 -3.38
CA ARG A 40 8.71 2.17 -2.22
C ARG A 40 7.54 3.08 -2.57
N VAL A 41 7.80 4.17 -3.29
CA VAL A 41 6.76 5.13 -3.70
C VAL A 41 5.75 4.45 -4.62
N GLY A 42 6.22 3.71 -5.63
CA GLY A 42 5.33 2.96 -6.52
C GLY A 42 4.50 1.90 -5.78
N ALA A 43 5.07 1.20 -4.81
CA ALA A 43 4.32 0.24 -3.99
C ALA A 43 3.24 0.94 -3.14
N ALA A 44 3.56 2.12 -2.58
CA ALA A 44 2.61 2.90 -1.81
C ALA A 44 1.47 3.42 -2.70
N ASP A 45 1.77 3.98 -3.87
CA ASP A 45 0.76 4.45 -4.81
C ASP A 45 -0.16 3.30 -5.26
N ALA A 46 0.41 2.16 -5.67
CA ALA A 46 -0.37 1.00 -6.10
C ALA A 46 -1.26 0.44 -4.96
N THR A 47 -0.75 0.43 -3.73
CA THR A 47 -1.53 0.00 -2.55
C THR A 47 -2.63 1.00 -2.20
N LEU A 48 -2.40 2.30 -2.43
CA LEU A 48 -3.42 3.34 -2.24
C LEU A 48 -4.56 3.16 -3.25
N GLY A 49 -4.24 2.95 -4.53
CA GLY A 49 -5.24 2.65 -5.56
C GLY A 49 -6.03 1.37 -5.27
N ALA A 50 -5.34 0.30 -4.88
CA ALA A 50 -5.99 -0.96 -4.49
C ALA A 50 -6.95 -0.76 -3.30
N GLY A 51 -6.52 -0.01 -2.28
CA GLY A 51 -7.34 0.25 -1.09
C GLY A 51 -8.61 1.03 -1.42
N LEU A 52 -8.54 2.03 -2.29
CA LEU A 52 -9.71 2.80 -2.73
C LEU A 52 -10.73 1.93 -3.48
N VAL A 53 -10.26 1.13 -4.45
CA VAL A 53 -11.12 0.24 -5.23
C VAL A 53 -11.75 -0.82 -4.33
N LEU A 54 -11.00 -1.38 -3.38
CA LEU A 54 -11.50 -2.41 -2.46
C LEU A 54 -12.56 -1.86 -1.48
N VAL A 55 -12.42 -0.61 -1.02
CA VAL A 55 -13.47 0.05 -0.21
C VAL A 55 -14.74 0.26 -1.03
N ALA A 56 -14.63 0.70 -2.29
CA ALA A 56 -15.78 0.88 -3.18
C ALA A 56 -16.50 -0.45 -3.43
N LEU A 57 -15.76 -1.50 -3.77
CA LEU A 57 -16.30 -2.86 -3.94
C LEU A 57 -16.94 -3.37 -2.64
N GLY A 58 -16.32 -3.11 -1.49
CA GLY A 58 -16.90 -3.47 -0.20
C GLY A 58 -18.25 -2.80 0.06
N ALA A 59 -18.41 -1.53 -0.32
CA ALA A 59 -19.69 -0.83 -0.20
C ALA A 59 -20.79 -1.45 -1.07
N GLU A 60 -20.47 -1.83 -2.30
CA GLU A 60 -21.38 -2.50 -3.25
C GLU A 60 -21.91 -3.84 -2.71
N HIS A 61 -21.06 -4.59 -2.00
CA HIS A 61 -21.44 -5.90 -1.44
C HIS A 61 -22.29 -5.85 -0.17
N MET A 62 -22.55 -4.67 0.40
CA MET A 62 -23.27 -4.54 1.68
C MET A 62 -24.69 -5.10 1.65
N GLY A 63 -25.35 -5.06 0.49
CA GLY A 63 -26.74 -5.50 0.33
C GLY A 63 -26.94 -7.03 0.30
N HIS A 64 -25.91 -7.79 -0.12
CA HIS A 64 -26.06 -9.21 -0.42
C HIS A 64 -24.98 -10.11 0.23
N ALA A 65 -23.79 -9.57 0.54
CA ALA A 65 -22.68 -10.31 1.13
C ALA A 65 -21.96 -9.48 2.22
N PRO A 66 -22.61 -9.17 3.35
CA PRO A 66 -22.11 -8.21 4.34
C PRO A 66 -20.78 -8.61 4.98
N VAL A 67 -20.50 -9.91 5.13
CA VAL A 67 -19.21 -10.39 5.66
C VAL A 67 -18.07 -10.09 4.69
N VAL A 68 -18.27 -10.33 3.40
CA VAL A 68 -17.30 -10.01 2.34
C VAL A 68 -17.12 -8.50 2.23
N ALA A 69 -18.21 -7.74 2.26
CA ALA A 69 -18.21 -6.28 2.28
C ALA A 69 -17.36 -5.70 3.41
N VAL A 70 -17.60 -6.11 4.66
CA VAL A 70 -16.84 -5.65 5.83
C VAL A 70 -15.37 -6.04 5.72
N ALA A 71 -15.07 -7.28 5.30
CA ALA A 71 -13.70 -7.74 5.12
C ALA A 71 -12.95 -6.90 4.06
N ALA A 72 -13.59 -6.61 2.94
CA ALA A 72 -13.05 -5.78 1.87
C ALA A 72 -12.79 -4.34 2.35
N VAL A 73 -13.75 -3.72 3.04
CA VAL A 73 -13.58 -2.37 3.59
C VAL A 73 -12.44 -2.31 4.60
N VAL A 74 -12.39 -3.25 5.55
CA VAL A 74 -11.32 -3.29 6.56
C VAL A 74 -9.95 -3.48 5.91
N LEU A 75 -9.84 -4.39 4.95
CA LEU A 75 -8.61 -4.62 4.20
C LEU A 75 -8.20 -3.39 3.39
N GLY A 76 -9.15 -2.72 2.73
CA GLY A 76 -8.91 -1.51 1.96
C GLY A 76 -8.42 -0.36 2.84
N LEU A 77 -9.05 -0.15 4.00
CA LEU A 77 -8.58 0.84 4.98
C LEU A 77 -7.18 0.51 5.51
N ALA A 78 -6.90 -0.76 5.80
CA ALA A 78 -5.57 -1.19 6.23
C ALA A 78 -4.51 -0.90 5.14
N GLN A 79 -4.84 -1.11 3.87
CA GLN A 79 -3.99 -0.77 2.73
C GLN A 79 -3.75 0.75 2.63
N LEU A 80 -4.78 1.58 2.81
CA LEU A 80 -4.63 3.05 2.82
C LEU A 80 -3.71 3.53 3.95
N VAL A 81 -3.89 2.99 5.17
CA VAL A 81 -3.03 3.30 6.33
C VAL A 81 -1.58 2.91 6.05
N TRP A 82 -1.37 1.71 5.50
CA TRP A 82 -0.03 1.25 5.16
C TRP A 82 0.62 2.09 4.07
N ALA A 83 -0.11 2.47 3.01
CA ALA A 83 0.38 3.32 1.93
C ALA A 83 0.85 4.69 2.47
N CYS A 84 0.03 5.33 3.31
CA CYS A 84 0.39 6.57 3.99
C CYS A 84 1.65 6.42 4.86
N ALA A 85 1.80 5.30 5.58
CA ALA A 85 2.99 5.03 6.37
C ALA A 85 4.24 4.79 5.48
N ALA A 86 4.08 4.08 4.36
CA ALA A 86 5.14 3.80 3.40
C ALA A 86 5.62 5.06 2.67
N LEU A 87 4.76 6.06 2.46
CA LEU A 87 5.17 7.35 1.87
C LEU A 87 6.02 8.19 2.84
N ARG A 88 5.80 8.08 4.15
CA ARG A 88 6.50 8.87 5.18
C ARG A 88 7.96 8.45 5.43
N GLY A 89 8.38 7.28 4.97
CA GLY A 89 9.74 6.79 5.23
C GLY A 89 9.89 5.30 4.96
N PRO A 90 10.85 4.62 5.59
CA PRO A 90 11.11 3.19 5.38
C PRO A 90 9.84 2.35 5.57
N VAL A 91 9.64 1.36 4.69
CA VAL A 91 8.44 0.53 4.68
C VAL A 91 8.27 -0.21 6.01
N PRO A 92 7.18 0.01 6.76
CA PRO A 92 6.91 -0.76 7.96
C PRO A 92 6.50 -2.19 7.59
N LEU A 93 7.10 -3.18 8.25
CA LEU A 93 6.73 -4.60 8.18
C LEU A 93 6.57 -5.13 6.74
N PRO A 94 7.59 -5.03 5.87
CA PRO A 94 7.45 -5.33 4.43
C PRO A 94 7.03 -6.78 4.13
N ARG A 95 7.36 -7.73 5.01
CA ARG A 95 6.90 -9.13 4.88
C ARG A 95 5.41 -9.29 5.15
N ALA A 96 4.88 -8.57 6.16
CA ALA A 96 3.46 -8.58 6.46
C ALA A 96 2.68 -7.90 5.33
N ALA A 97 3.18 -6.77 4.82
CA ALA A 97 2.61 -6.09 3.67
C ALA A 97 2.54 -7.01 2.44
N LEU A 98 3.63 -7.71 2.12
CA LEU A 98 3.66 -8.67 1.01
C LEU A 98 2.62 -9.78 1.18
N ALA A 99 2.52 -10.35 2.39
CA ALA A 99 1.52 -11.38 2.68
C ALA A 99 0.09 -10.84 2.53
N VAL A 100 -0.19 -9.66 3.08
CA VAL A 100 -1.51 -9.01 3.00
C VAL A 100 -1.89 -8.69 1.56
N LEU A 101 -0.96 -8.18 0.74
CA LEU A 101 -1.21 -7.87 -0.67
C LEU A 101 -1.47 -9.13 -1.50
N LEU A 102 -0.69 -10.19 -1.30
CA LEU A 102 -0.87 -11.44 -2.04
C LEU A 102 -2.15 -12.18 -1.62
N VAL A 103 -2.40 -12.28 -0.31
CA VAL A 103 -3.61 -12.92 0.23
C VAL A 103 -4.84 -12.08 -0.10
N GLY A 104 -4.75 -10.76 -0.03
CA GLY A 104 -5.84 -9.87 -0.44
C GLY A 104 -6.20 -10.05 -1.91
N GLY A 105 -5.21 -10.06 -2.80
CA GLY A 105 -5.45 -10.12 -4.24
C GLY A 105 -5.96 -11.48 -4.69
N ALA A 106 -5.29 -12.55 -4.22
CA ALA A 106 -5.74 -13.91 -4.51
C ALA A 106 -7.07 -14.23 -3.82
N GLY A 107 -7.23 -13.80 -2.56
CA GLY A 107 -8.46 -13.99 -1.79
C GLY A 107 -9.65 -13.30 -2.45
N TRP A 108 -9.49 -12.08 -2.97
CA TRP A 108 -10.54 -11.39 -3.70
C TRP A 108 -10.98 -12.16 -4.95
N LEU A 109 -10.03 -12.64 -5.77
CA LEU A 109 -10.33 -13.42 -6.98
C LEU A 109 -10.98 -14.78 -6.69
N VAL A 110 -10.78 -15.34 -5.50
CA VAL A 110 -11.41 -16.60 -5.07
C VAL A 110 -12.79 -16.35 -4.46
N VAL A 111 -12.94 -15.29 -3.68
CA VAL A 111 -14.20 -14.95 -2.99
C VAL A 111 -15.24 -14.43 -3.98
N GLN A 112 -14.83 -13.66 -5.00
CA GLN A 112 -15.80 -13.06 -5.92
C GLN A 112 -16.66 -14.07 -6.69
N PRO A 113 -16.11 -15.12 -7.31
CA PRO A 113 -16.95 -16.14 -7.95
C PRO A 113 -17.89 -16.86 -6.97
N ALA A 114 -17.54 -16.89 -5.67
CA ALA A 114 -18.37 -17.51 -4.64
C ALA A 114 -19.57 -16.63 -4.21
N THR A 115 -19.60 -15.34 -4.57
CA THR A 115 -20.77 -14.47 -4.40
C THR A 115 -21.78 -14.63 -5.54
N GLY A 116 -21.41 -15.33 -6.62
CA GLY A 116 -22.26 -15.59 -7.79
C GLY A 116 -22.15 -14.53 -8.89
N GLU A 117 -21.34 -13.49 -8.68
CA GLU A 117 -21.13 -12.41 -9.63
C GLU A 117 -19.95 -12.70 -10.57
N PRO A 118 -20.02 -12.27 -11.85
CA PRO A 118 -18.89 -12.39 -12.77
C PRO A 118 -17.78 -11.41 -12.38
N LEU A 119 -16.52 -11.79 -12.66
CA LEU A 119 -15.38 -10.89 -12.46
C LEU A 119 -15.52 -9.65 -13.37
N GLY A 120 -15.63 -8.48 -12.74
CA GLY A 120 -15.68 -7.18 -13.39
C GLY A 120 -14.31 -6.52 -13.55
N HIS A 121 -14.32 -5.35 -14.20
CA HIS A 121 -13.12 -4.55 -14.42
C HIS A 121 -12.46 -4.10 -13.10
N ALA A 122 -13.28 -3.76 -12.08
CA ALA A 122 -12.80 -3.36 -10.77
C ALA A 122 -12.07 -4.50 -10.03
N ASP A 123 -12.54 -5.75 -10.17
CA ASP A 123 -11.91 -6.92 -9.56
C ASP A 123 -10.52 -7.19 -10.14
N VAL A 124 -10.41 -7.13 -11.47
CA VAL A 124 -9.14 -7.29 -12.18
C VAL A 124 -8.17 -6.15 -11.83
N ALA A 125 -8.67 -4.92 -11.73
CA ALA A 125 -7.87 -3.77 -11.35
C ALA A 125 -7.34 -3.90 -9.91
N VAL A 126 -8.18 -4.29 -8.94
CA VAL A 126 -7.74 -4.45 -7.54
C VAL A 126 -6.70 -5.56 -7.42
N ALA A 127 -6.91 -6.70 -8.08
CA ALA A 127 -5.96 -7.80 -8.07
C ALA A 127 -4.63 -7.41 -8.75
N GLY A 128 -4.70 -6.74 -9.89
CA GLY A 128 -3.53 -6.23 -10.62
C GLY A 128 -2.71 -5.24 -9.81
N LEU A 129 -3.38 -4.28 -9.15
CA LEU A 129 -2.72 -3.29 -8.28
C LEU A 129 -2.05 -3.95 -7.06
N GLN A 130 -2.72 -4.93 -6.42
CA GLN A 130 -2.14 -5.64 -5.27
C GLN A 130 -0.93 -6.51 -5.67
N VAL A 131 -1.00 -7.21 -6.81
CA VAL A 131 0.14 -7.97 -7.35
C VAL A 131 1.29 -7.02 -7.72
N GLY A 132 1.00 -5.90 -8.39
CA GLY A 132 1.98 -4.88 -8.72
C GLY A 132 2.68 -4.33 -7.48
N ALA A 133 1.92 -3.95 -6.45
CA ALA A 133 2.45 -3.50 -5.17
C ALA A 133 3.32 -4.58 -4.50
N ALA A 134 2.87 -5.83 -4.49
CA ALA A 134 3.62 -6.96 -3.93
C ALA A 134 4.98 -7.15 -4.64
N LEU A 135 5.01 -7.09 -5.97
CA LEU A 135 6.24 -7.18 -6.76
C LEU A 135 7.22 -6.03 -6.46
N LEU A 136 6.70 -4.81 -6.31
CA LEU A 136 7.51 -3.64 -5.95
C LEU A 136 8.11 -3.78 -4.54
N VAL A 137 7.32 -4.22 -3.56
CA VAL A 137 7.80 -4.53 -2.19
C VAL A 137 8.87 -5.63 -2.22
N ALA A 138 8.63 -6.71 -2.96
CA ALA A 138 9.59 -7.81 -3.11
C ALA A 138 10.90 -7.35 -3.76
N GLY A 139 10.81 -6.49 -4.78
CA GLY A 139 11.96 -5.84 -5.41
C GLY A 139 12.76 -4.99 -4.42
N GLY A 140 12.08 -4.19 -3.59
CA GLY A 140 12.72 -3.38 -2.55
C GLY A 140 13.44 -4.25 -1.51
N LEU A 141 12.82 -5.34 -1.08
CA LEU A 141 13.43 -6.32 -0.19
C LEU A 141 14.66 -7.01 -0.80
N ARG A 142 14.62 -7.32 -2.10
CA ARG A 142 15.77 -7.90 -2.81
C ARG A 142 16.92 -6.91 -2.89
N LEU A 143 16.64 -5.66 -3.27
CA LEU A 143 17.66 -4.61 -3.38
C LEU A 143 18.33 -4.30 -2.03
N ALA A 144 17.56 -4.37 -0.93
CA ALA A 144 18.09 -4.22 0.43
C ALA A 144 19.05 -5.35 0.82
N ARG A 145 18.75 -6.60 0.44
CA ARG A 145 19.63 -7.77 0.68
C ARG A 145 20.93 -7.68 -0.12
N ASP A 146 20.83 -7.32 -1.40
CA ASP A 146 21.97 -7.24 -2.31
C ASP A 146 22.87 -6.01 -2.03
N GLY A 147 22.34 -5.01 -1.28
CA GLY A 147 22.96 -3.71 -1.07
C GLY A 147 24.08 -3.64 -0.03
N GLY A 148 24.41 -4.73 0.65
CA GLY A 148 25.29 -4.75 1.84
C GLY A 148 26.73 -4.23 1.69
N ALA A 149 27.19 -3.83 0.50
CA ALA A 149 28.60 -3.45 0.29
C ALA A 149 28.87 -2.20 -0.56
N ARG A 150 27.87 -1.54 -1.18
CA ARG A 150 28.11 -0.39 -2.08
C ARG A 150 27.53 0.90 -1.49
N ARG A 151 28.40 1.87 -1.18
CA ARG A 151 28.00 3.26 -0.88
C ARG A 151 27.24 3.80 -2.09
N ARG A 152 25.93 3.99 -1.96
CA ARG A 152 25.10 4.63 -2.99
C ARG A 152 24.89 6.09 -2.63
N ALA A 153 24.84 6.96 -3.64
CA ALA A 153 24.48 8.35 -3.47
C ALA A 153 23.01 8.48 -3.01
N PRO A 154 22.68 9.48 -2.18
CA PRO A 154 21.31 9.75 -1.79
C PRO A 154 20.41 10.03 -2.99
N ALA A 155 19.21 9.45 -2.97
CA ALA A 155 18.16 9.91 -3.85
C ALA A 155 17.87 11.40 -3.57
N GLY A 156 17.97 12.24 -4.61
CA GLY A 156 17.59 13.64 -4.51
C GLY A 156 16.06 13.81 -4.46
N ALA A 157 15.59 14.92 -3.91
CA ALA A 157 14.17 15.25 -3.81
C ALA A 157 13.43 15.21 -5.17
N LEU A 158 14.13 15.56 -6.27
CA LEU A 158 13.59 15.48 -7.62
C LEU A 158 13.22 14.04 -8.02
N VAL A 159 14.04 13.05 -7.67
CA VAL A 159 13.75 11.63 -7.97
C VAL A 159 12.50 11.19 -7.24
N GLN A 160 12.35 11.58 -5.97
CA GLN A 160 11.17 11.27 -5.18
C GLN A 160 9.91 11.92 -5.77
N LEU A 161 9.98 13.19 -6.18
CA LEU A 161 8.88 13.89 -6.82
C LEU A 161 8.47 13.24 -8.15
N VAL A 162 9.44 12.93 -9.01
CA VAL A 162 9.18 12.27 -10.30
C VAL A 162 8.58 10.88 -10.09
N ALA A 163 9.13 10.08 -9.18
CA ALA A 163 8.58 8.77 -8.86
C ALA A 163 7.14 8.85 -8.38
N LEU A 164 6.83 9.82 -7.51
CA LEU A 164 5.48 10.06 -7.00
C LEU A 164 4.52 10.50 -8.10
N VAL A 165 4.87 11.48 -8.92
CA VAL A 165 3.99 11.99 -9.98
C VAL A 165 3.71 10.91 -11.03
N VAL A 166 4.74 10.19 -11.46
CA VAL A 166 4.59 9.12 -12.45
C VAL A 166 3.82 7.94 -11.87
N GLY A 167 4.14 7.52 -10.64
CA GLY A 167 3.44 6.43 -9.94
C GLY A 167 1.96 6.76 -9.74
N ALA A 168 1.66 7.92 -9.18
CA ALA A 168 0.29 8.40 -8.99
C ALA A 168 -0.48 8.52 -10.31
N GLY A 169 0.15 9.03 -11.38
CA GLY A 169 -0.48 9.11 -12.70
C GLY A 169 -0.85 7.75 -13.28
N LEU A 170 0.05 6.77 -13.20
CA LEU A 170 -0.19 5.40 -13.66
C LEU A 170 -1.28 4.71 -12.83
N VAL A 171 -1.25 4.87 -11.50
CA VAL A 171 -2.27 4.30 -10.61
C VAL A 171 -3.62 4.96 -10.83
N ALA A 172 -3.68 6.27 -11.03
CA ALA A 172 -4.93 6.99 -11.33
C ALA A 172 -5.54 6.48 -12.64
N ALA A 173 -4.73 6.25 -13.68
CA ALA A 173 -5.19 5.72 -14.96
C ALA A 173 -5.88 4.34 -14.85
N VAL A 174 -5.54 3.55 -13.81
CA VAL A 174 -6.18 2.25 -13.52
C VAL A 174 -7.35 2.40 -12.53
N THR A 175 -7.15 3.19 -11.47
CA THR A 175 -8.10 3.30 -10.34
C THR A 175 -9.36 4.05 -10.76
N VAL A 176 -9.26 5.11 -11.58
CA VAL A 176 -10.41 5.90 -12.03
C VAL A 176 -11.42 5.07 -12.83
N PRO A 177 -11.05 4.35 -13.92
CA PRO A 177 -12.01 3.51 -14.64
C PRO A 177 -12.51 2.33 -13.78
N ALA A 178 -11.69 1.80 -12.87
CA ALA A 178 -12.13 0.78 -11.92
C ALA A 178 -13.23 1.29 -10.99
N LEU A 179 -13.06 2.48 -10.39
CA LEU A 179 -14.08 3.11 -9.55
C LEU A 179 -15.33 3.49 -10.35
N ALA A 180 -15.18 3.96 -11.59
CA ALA A 180 -16.29 4.25 -12.48
C ALA A 180 -17.15 3.01 -12.80
N ALA A 181 -16.55 1.81 -12.74
CA ALA A 181 -17.23 0.53 -12.96
C ALA A 181 -17.92 -0.04 -11.70
N THR A 182 -17.83 0.64 -10.55
CA THR A 182 -18.53 0.25 -9.30
C THR A 182 -19.82 1.04 -9.10
N ASP A 183 -20.66 0.60 -8.16
CA ASP A 183 -21.84 1.36 -7.72
C ASP A 183 -21.50 2.80 -7.28
N ALA A 184 -20.34 3.01 -6.66
CA ALA A 184 -19.88 4.34 -6.28
C ALA A 184 -19.69 5.26 -7.51
N GLY A 185 -19.24 4.69 -8.64
CA GLY A 185 -19.12 5.39 -9.92
C GLY A 185 -20.49 5.72 -10.53
N ALA A 186 -21.44 4.79 -10.45
CA ALA A 186 -22.81 5.00 -10.96
C ALA A 186 -23.56 6.13 -10.23
N HIS A 187 -23.25 6.34 -8.95
CA HIS A 187 -23.86 7.40 -8.13
C HIS A 187 -23.02 8.69 -8.06
N ALA A 188 -21.86 8.72 -8.71
CA ALA A 188 -21.02 9.93 -8.75
C ALA A 188 -21.73 11.03 -9.55
N GLN A 189 -22.03 12.15 -8.90
CA GLN A 189 -22.65 13.29 -9.58
C GLN A 189 -21.63 13.95 -10.54
N PRO A 190 -22.03 14.34 -11.76
CA PRO A 190 -21.13 15.04 -12.68
C PRO A 190 -20.71 16.40 -12.11
N HIS A 191 -19.55 16.47 -11.46
CA HIS A 191 -18.95 17.72 -10.96
C HIS A 191 -18.22 18.47 -12.08
N GLY A 192 -18.93 18.81 -13.17
CA GLY A 192 -18.29 19.16 -14.44
C GLY A 192 -18.79 20.41 -15.17
N SER A 193 -19.80 21.14 -14.67
CA SER A 193 -20.35 22.28 -15.41
C SER A 193 -20.10 23.65 -14.78
N HIS A 194 -19.16 23.77 -13.84
CA HIS A 194 -18.70 25.08 -13.39
C HIS A 194 -17.76 25.63 -14.47
N GLY A 195 -18.32 26.40 -15.40
CA GLY A 195 -17.55 27.04 -16.47
C GLY A 195 -16.31 27.72 -15.89
N LEU A 196 -15.16 27.50 -16.52
CA LEU A 196 -13.91 28.15 -16.13
C LEU A 196 -14.11 29.68 -16.15
N PRO A 197 -13.91 30.38 -15.01
CA PRO A 197 -14.00 31.83 -14.99
C PRO A 197 -13.00 32.41 -15.99
N GLY A 198 -13.50 33.01 -17.07
CA GLY A 198 -12.68 33.59 -18.14
C GLY A 198 -12.80 32.93 -19.52
N LEU A 199 -13.54 31.82 -19.66
CA LEU A 199 -13.86 31.21 -20.96
C LEU A 199 -15.38 31.06 -21.17
N PRO A 200 -16.13 32.17 -21.27
CA PRO A 200 -17.56 32.13 -21.60
C PRO A 200 -17.74 31.54 -23.02
N GLY A 201 -18.17 30.27 -23.11
CA GLY A 201 -18.47 29.62 -24.39
C GLY A 201 -17.99 28.18 -24.57
N LEU A 202 -17.14 27.65 -23.68
CA LEU A 202 -16.66 26.26 -23.76
C LEU A 202 -17.41 25.27 -22.83
N GLY A 203 -18.27 25.78 -21.94
CA GLY A 203 -19.00 24.97 -20.96
C GLY A 203 -20.50 25.18 -21.09
N GLY A 204 -21.14 24.44 -21.98
CA GLY A 204 -22.59 24.45 -22.12
C GLY A 204 -23.01 23.79 -23.42
N HIS A 205 -23.30 22.49 -23.37
CA HIS A 205 -24.21 21.93 -24.36
C HIS A 205 -25.57 22.58 -24.12
N ALA A 206 -25.83 23.66 -24.86
CA ALA A 206 -27.16 24.19 -25.07
C ALA A 206 -28.04 23.03 -25.53
N GLY A 207 -29.21 22.92 -24.88
CA GLY A 207 -30.09 21.78 -24.94
C GLY A 207 -30.50 21.40 -26.36
N HIS A 208 -30.97 20.16 -26.46
CA HIS A 208 -31.90 19.77 -27.51
C HIS A 208 -33.24 19.35 -26.87
N PRO A 209 -34.35 19.66 -27.57
CA PRO A 209 -35.73 19.65 -27.09
C PRO A 209 -36.32 18.26 -26.83
#